data_AF-A0A141RFF9-F1
#
_entry.id   AF-A0A141RFF9-F1
#
_cell.length_a   1.000
_cell.length_b   1.000
_cell.length_c   1.000
_cell.angle_alpha   90.00
_cell.angle_beta   90.00
_cell.angle_gamma   90.00
#
_symmetry.space_group_name_H-M   'P 1'
#
loop_
_entity.id
_entity.type
_entity.pdbx_description
1 polymer ?
#
loop_
_entity_poly.entity_id
_entity_poly.type
_entity_poly.pdbx_seq_one_letter_code
_entity_poly.pdbx_strand_id
1 'polypeptide(L)'
;KWWGKKWIRTDIGDYDNPGYDDLTMSLAFLPDLKTESKEVSGLPNFYSHKPDTAAKAIPGYTPRDYLTHWLSQWVRDYGIDGFRVDTAKHVEMDAWQQLKTQATAALAEWKKANPDKALDAAPFWMTGEAWGHGVMQSDYYRHGFDAMINFDYQDQAAKAATCMANIDLTWQQMADKLQSFNVLSYLSSHDTRLFREGGTTAAELLLLAPGAVQIFYGDESSRPFGPTGSDPLQGTRSEMNWQDVNGKAARSVTHWQKIGQFRARHPAIGMGKQTTLSMPRGYGFVRESG
;
A
#
# COMPACT_ATOMS: atom_id res chain seq x y z
N LYS A 1 -32.88 -1.99 -6.96
CA LYS A 1 -32.11 -2.69 -8.02
C LYS A 1 -30.68 -2.13 -7.96
N TRP A 2 -29.73 -2.90 -7.45
CA TRP A 2 -28.39 -2.40 -7.08
C TRP A 2 -27.39 -2.59 -8.22
N TRP A 3 -26.52 -3.60 -8.14
CA TRP A 3 -25.47 -3.86 -9.13
C TRP A 3 -25.97 -4.61 -10.36
N GLY A 4 -26.90 -5.56 -10.18
CA GLY A 4 -27.33 -6.49 -11.24
C GLY A 4 -26.46 -7.75 -11.31
N LYS A 5 -27.04 -8.87 -11.75
CA LYS A 5 -26.41 -10.22 -11.67
C LYS A 5 -25.11 -10.36 -12.47
N LYS A 6 -24.88 -9.49 -13.44
CA LYS A 6 -23.65 -9.49 -14.23
C LYS A 6 -22.45 -8.89 -13.49
N TRP A 7 -22.70 -8.15 -12.41
CA TRP A 7 -21.68 -7.35 -11.72
C TRP A 7 -21.16 -7.98 -10.45
N ILE A 8 -22.04 -8.58 -9.64
CA ILE A 8 -21.67 -9.10 -8.32
C ILE A 8 -22.22 -10.51 -8.10
N ARG A 9 -21.61 -11.21 -7.15
CA ARG A 9 -22.15 -12.40 -6.49
C ARG A 9 -22.23 -12.16 -4.97
N THR A 10 -23.26 -12.69 -4.32
CA THR A 10 -23.55 -12.50 -2.89
C THR A 10 -24.63 -13.49 -2.45
N ASP A 11 -24.66 -13.82 -1.15
CA ASP A 11 -25.69 -14.64 -0.50
C ASP A 11 -27.03 -13.92 -0.28
N ILE A 12 -27.15 -12.66 -0.73
CA ILE A 12 -28.35 -11.84 -0.57
C ILE A 12 -29.20 -11.87 -1.85
N GLY A 13 -30.44 -12.34 -1.75
CA GLY A 13 -31.42 -12.24 -2.83
C GLY A 13 -31.18 -13.25 -3.96
N ASP A 14 -31.35 -12.82 -5.21
CA ASP A 14 -31.31 -13.67 -6.40
C ASP A 14 -30.00 -13.48 -7.21
N TYR A 15 -28.88 -13.23 -6.53
CA TYR A 15 -27.55 -13.15 -7.17
C TYR A 15 -26.90 -14.53 -7.25
N ASP A 16 -25.84 -14.65 -8.06
CA ASP A 16 -24.99 -15.83 -8.03
C ASP A 16 -24.40 -16.00 -6.62
N ASN A 17 -24.25 -17.24 -6.16
CA ASN A 17 -23.67 -17.52 -4.86
C ASN A 17 -22.14 -17.30 -4.88
N PRO A 18 -21.54 -16.81 -3.77
CA PRO A 18 -20.10 -16.78 -3.62
C PRO A 18 -19.47 -18.17 -3.69
N GLY A 19 -18.23 -18.23 -4.20
CA GLY A 19 -17.39 -19.42 -4.10
C GLY A 19 -16.68 -19.51 -2.77
N TYR A 20 -15.66 -20.38 -2.71
CA TYR A 20 -14.89 -20.66 -1.48
C TYR A 20 -13.39 -20.40 -1.65
N ASP A 21 -12.93 -20.03 -2.84
CA ASP A 21 -11.55 -19.66 -3.10
C ASP A 21 -11.33 -18.15 -2.95
N ASP A 22 -10.07 -17.72 -2.92
CA ASP A 22 -9.72 -16.30 -2.77
C ASP A 22 -10.35 -15.43 -3.87
N LEU A 23 -10.59 -15.94 -5.09
CA LEU A 23 -11.05 -15.12 -6.22
C LEU A 23 -12.56 -14.91 -6.28
N THR A 24 -13.34 -15.79 -5.66
CA THR A 24 -14.81 -15.81 -5.84
C THR A 24 -15.59 -15.77 -4.54
N MET A 25 -14.90 -15.79 -3.39
CA MET A 25 -15.54 -15.72 -2.08
C MET A 25 -16.05 -14.31 -1.73
N SER A 26 -17.04 -14.25 -0.84
CA SER A 26 -17.41 -12.99 -0.17
C SER A 26 -16.45 -12.71 0.98
N LEU A 27 -15.56 -11.75 0.80
CA LEU A 27 -14.66 -11.30 1.86
C LEU A 27 -15.42 -10.46 2.88
N ALA A 28 -15.36 -10.85 4.15
CA ALA A 28 -15.99 -10.11 5.26
C ALA A 28 -17.48 -9.79 5.03
N PHE A 29 -18.22 -10.74 4.42
CA PHE A 29 -19.65 -10.59 4.07
C PHE A 29 -19.94 -9.50 3.04
N LEU A 30 -18.93 -9.00 2.33
CA LEU A 30 -19.12 -8.05 1.24
C LEU A 30 -19.47 -8.78 -0.07
N PRO A 31 -20.33 -8.20 -0.91
CA PRO A 31 -20.54 -8.71 -2.27
C PRO A 31 -19.23 -8.72 -3.06
N ASP A 32 -18.97 -9.82 -3.76
CA ASP A 32 -17.81 -9.95 -4.63
C ASP A 32 -18.13 -9.39 -6.03
N LEU A 33 -17.20 -8.63 -6.61
CA LEU A 33 -17.31 -8.10 -7.96
C LEU A 33 -16.75 -9.13 -8.95
N LYS A 34 -17.54 -9.51 -9.95
CA LYS A 34 -17.20 -10.56 -10.92
C LYS A 34 -16.14 -10.10 -11.95
N THR A 35 -14.92 -9.79 -11.50
CA THR A 35 -13.81 -9.31 -12.35
C THR A 35 -13.29 -10.38 -13.30
N GLU A 36 -13.48 -11.65 -12.98
CA GLU A 36 -13.15 -12.78 -13.85
C GLU A 36 -14.08 -12.88 -15.05
N SER A 37 -15.32 -12.38 -14.91
CA SER A 37 -16.38 -12.53 -15.91
C SER A 37 -15.98 -11.91 -17.24
N LYS A 38 -16.16 -12.68 -18.32
CA LYS A 38 -15.98 -12.23 -19.70
C LYS A 38 -17.28 -11.74 -20.33
N GLU A 39 -18.38 -11.73 -19.59
CA GLU A 39 -19.67 -11.27 -20.09
C GLU A 39 -19.76 -9.74 -20.09
N VAL A 40 -20.31 -9.18 -21.16
CA VAL A 40 -20.61 -7.75 -21.23
C VAL A 40 -21.68 -7.41 -20.18
N SER A 41 -21.30 -6.57 -19.22
CA SER A 41 -22.11 -6.28 -18.04
C SER A 41 -23.07 -5.11 -18.25
N GLY A 42 -22.68 -4.14 -19.07
CA GLY A 42 -23.31 -2.82 -19.08
C GLY A 42 -23.07 -2.05 -17.78
N LEU A 43 -23.67 -0.88 -17.62
CA LEU A 43 -23.57 -0.17 -16.34
C LEU A 43 -24.25 -0.95 -15.20
N PRO A 44 -23.73 -0.88 -13.96
CA PRO A 44 -24.48 -1.30 -12.78
C PRO A 44 -25.87 -0.64 -12.76
N ASN A 45 -26.90 -1.38 -12.32
CA ASN A 45 -28.29 -0.90 -12.40
C ASN A 45 -28.53 0.41 -11.63
N PHE A 46 -27.75 0.71 -10.60
CA PHE A 46 -27.90 1.95 -9.84
C PHE A 46 -27.42 3.18 -10.64
N TYR A 47 -26.45 3.03 -11.55
CA TYR A 47 -25.98 4.13 -12.39
C TYR A 47 -26.99 4.51 -13.49
N SER A 48 -27.78 3.57 -13.99
CA SER A 48 -28.80 3.89 -15.01
C SER A 48 -29.90 4.81 -14.49
N HIS A 49 -30.02 4.97 -13.17
CA HIS A 49 -31.00 5.83 -12.52
C HIS A 49 -30.36 7.06 -11.84
N LYS A 50 -29.07 7.32 -12.08
CA LYS A 50 -28.31 8.39 -11.44
C LYS A 50 -27.75 9.39 -12.47
N PRO A 51 -28.59 10.31 -13.00
CA PRO A 51 -28.27 11.17 -14.14
C PRO A 51 -27.22 12.25 -13.83
N ASP A 52 -26.96 12.52 -12.56
CA ASP A 52 -25.92 13.43 -12.06
C ASP A 52 -24.51 12.79 -12.10
N THR A 53 -24.38 11.55 -12.57
CA THR A 53 -23.08 10.92 -12.79
C THR A 53 -22.64 11.05 -14.25
N ALA A 54 -21.32 11.07 -14.46
CA ALA A 54 -20.73 10.97 -15.79
C ALA A 54 -20.69 9.51 -16.32
N ALA A 55 -21.31 8.55 -15.63
CA ALA A 55 -21.25 7.14 -15.98
C ALA A 55 -21.99 6.88 -17.29
N LYS A 56 -21.26 6.32 -18.27
CA LYS A 56 -21.82 5.94 -19.57
C LYS A 56 -21.55 4.47 -19.84
N ALA A 57 -22.52 3.79 -20.46
CA ALA A 57 -22.31 2.43 -20.93
C ALA A 57 -21.28 2.45 -22.07
N ILE A 58 -20.23 1.65 -21.93
CA ILE A 58 -19.19 1.48 -22.94
C ILE A 58 -19.42 0.12 -23.62
N PRO A 59 -19.64 0.08 -24.94
CA PRO A 59 -19.88 -1.17 -25.65
C PRO A 59 -18.75 -2.18 -25.43
N GLY A 60 -19.13 -3.43 -25.15
CA GLY A 60 -18.17 -4.53 -24.98
C GLY A 60 -17.51 -4.63 -23.61
N TYR A 61 -17.70 -3.66 -22.70
CA TYR A 61 -17.05 -3.69 -21.40
C TYR A 61 -17.64 -4.76 -20.47
N THR A 62 -16.75 -5.54 -19.87
CA THR A 62 -16.98 -6.45 -18.74
C THR A 62 -16.89 -5.67 -17.40
N PRO A 63 -17.24 -6.26 -16.24
CA PRO A 63 -17.07 -5.60 -14.94
C PRO A 63 -15.63 -5.09 -14.71
N ARG A 64 -14.63 -5.91 -15.04
CA ARG A 64 -13.21 -5.56 -14.94
C ARG A 64 -12.83 -4.37 -15.83
N ASP A 65 -13.35 -4.32 -17.05
CA ASP A 65 -13.06 -3.23 -17.99
C ASP A 65 -13.57 -1.90 -17.44
N TYR A 66 -14.79 -1.87 -16.93
CA TYR A 66 -15.33 -0.68 -16.28
C TYR A 66 -14.52 -0.27 -15.04
N LEU A 67 -14.19 -1.21 -14.15
CA LEU A 67 -13.45 -0.89 -12.92
C LEU A 67 -12.06 -0.32 -13.23
N THR A 68 -11.31 -0.97 -14.12
CA THR A 68 -9.97 -0.50 -14.52
C THR A 68 -10.02 0.83 -15.26
N HIS A 69 -11.03 1.02 -16.12
CA HIS A 69 -11.26 2.28 -16.84
C HIS A 69 -11.59 3.43 -15.87
N TRP A 70 -12.54 3.23 -14.95
CA TRP A 70 -12.93 4.26 -13.99
C TRP A 70 -11.79 4.63 -13.04
N LEU A 71 -11.05 3.64 -12.53
CA LEU A 71 -9.88 3.90 -11.69
C LEU A 71 -8.82 4.69 -12.46
N SER A 72 -8.55 4.32 -13.70
CA SER A 72 -7.57 5.01 -14.55
C SER A 72 -8.05 6.40 -15.00
N GLN A 73 -9.36 6.64 -15.02
CA GLN A 73 -9.93 7.96 -15.25
C GLN A 73 -9.60 8.93 -14.11
N TRP A 74 -9.62 8.48 -12.84
CA TRP A 74 -9.14 9.30 -11.72
C TRP A 74 -7.68 9.72 -11.90
N VAL A 75 -6.83 8.83 -12.41
CA VAL A 75 -5.43 9.14 -12.73
C VAL A 75 -5.35 10.18 -13.83
N ARG A 76 -6.14 10.03 -14.91
CA ARG A 76 -6.16 10.95 -16.05
C ARG A 76 -6.67 12.34 -15.68
N ASP A 77 -7.62 12.44 -14.76
CA ASP A 77 -8.26 13.70 -14.41
C ASP A 77 -7.47 14.46 -13.34
N TYR A 78 -6.92 13.73 -12.36
CA TYR A 78 -6.34 14.33 -11.16
C TYR A 78 -4.83 14.14 -11.01
N GLY A 79 -4.21 13.29 -11.82
CA GLY A 79 -2.76 13.06 -11.76
C GLY A 79 -2.31 12.27 -10.55
N ILE A 80 -3.14 11.35 -10.06
CA ILE A 80 -2.78 10.48 -8.94
C ILE A 80 -1.57 9.62 -9.35
N ASP A 81 -0.48 9.67 -8.58
CA ASP A 81 0.78 9.00 -8.95
C ASP A 81 0.78 7.48 -8.72
N GLY A 82 -0.19 6.95 -7.96
CA GLY A 82 -0.21 5.53 -7.66
C GLY A 82 -1.45 4.99 -6.95
N PHE A 83 -1.52 3.65 -6.84
CA PHE A 83 -2.55 2.95 -6.07
C PHE A 83 -1.95 2.04 -5.01
N ARG A 84 -2.52 2.11 -3.79
CA ARG A 84 -2.49 1.01 -2.82
C ARG A 84 -3.71 0.14 -3.10
N VAL A 85 -3.49 -1.08 -3.56
CA VAL A 85 -4.53 -2.05 -3.89
C VAL A 85 -4.87 -2.84 -2.65
N ASP A 86 -6.08 -2.60 -2.16
CA ASP A 86 -6.68 -3.34 -1.06
C ASP A 86 -6.93 -4.80 -1.46
N THR A 87 -6.69 -5.74 -0.56
CA THR A 87 -7.11 -7.15 -0.72
C THR A 87 -6.68 -7.80 -2.05
N ALA A 88 -5.46 -7.50 -2.52
CA ALA A 88 -4.95 -7.85 -3.86
C ALA A 88 -5.04 -9.35 -4.21
N LYS A 89 -5.07 -10.22 -3.19
CA LYS A 89 -5.20 -11.68 -3.34
C LYS A 89 -6.56 -12.14 -3.87
N HIS A 90 -7.57 -11.28 -3.82
CA HIS A 90 -8.96 -11.64 -4.16
C HIS A 90 -9.36 -11.27 -5.58
N VAL A 91 -8.41 -10.93 -6.44
CA VAL A 91 -8.67 -10.54 -7.84
C VAL A 91 -7.56 -11.11 -8.73
N GLU A 92 -7.92 -11.44 -9.96
CA GLU A 92 -7.03 -12.11 -10.91
C GLU A 92 -5.85 -11.23 -11.31
N MET A 93 -4.69 -11.86 -11.50
CA MET A 93 -3.45 -11.21 -11.95
C MET A 93 -3.62 -10.41 -13.25
N ASP A 94 -4.44 -10.91 -14.19
CA ASP A 94 -4.76 -10.20 -15.44
C ASP A 94 -5.45 -8.85 -15.20
N ALA A 95 -6.28 -8.74 -14.17
CA ALA A 95 -6.95 -7.49 -13.82
C ALA A 95 -5.95 -6.46 -13.29
N TRP A 96 -4.98 -6.90 -12.49
CA TRP A 96 -3.89 -6.05 -12.01
C TRP A 96 -2.99 -5.57 -13.14
N GLN A 97 -2.63 -6.45 -14.07
CA GLN A 97 -1.87 -6.07 -15.25
C GLN A 97 -2.65 -5.06 -16.12
N GLN A 98 -3.96 -5.27 -16.31
CA GLN A 98 -4.83 -4.35 -17.04
C GLN A 98 -4.90 -2.98 -16.36
N LEU A 99 -5.09 -2.94 -15.03
CA LEU A 99 -5.13 -1.70 -14.24
C LEU A 99 -3.81 -0.93 -14.38
N LYS A 100 -2.67 -1.59 -14.17
CA LYS A 100 -1.34 -0.97 -14.27
C LYS A 100 -1.12 -0.35 -15.65
N THR A 101 -1.44 -1.07 -16.72
CA THR A 101 -1.27 -0.58 -18.09
C THR A 101 -2.09 0.69 -18.33
N GLN A 102 -3.38 0.67 -17.95
CA GLN A 102 -4.26 1.82 -18.16
C GLN A 102 -3.87 3.03 -17.30
N ALA A 103 -3.54 2.80 -16.02
CA ALA A 103 -3.15 3.87 -15.10
C ALA A 103 -1.80 4.49 -15.47
N THR A 104 -0.85 3.69 -15.96
CA THR A 104 0.44 4.19 -16.46
C THR A 104 0.25 5.11 -17.67
N ALA A 105 -0.58 4.70 -18.63
CA ALA A 105 -0.91 5.54 -19.79
C ALA A 105 -1.63 6.83 -19.36
N ALA A 106 -2.61 6.73 -18.45
CA ALA A 106 -3.34 7.87 -17.92
C ALA A 106 -2.44 8.89 -17.21
N LEU A 107 -1.48 8.43 -16.38
CA LEU A 107 -0.55 9.33 -15.69
C LEU A 107 0.38 10.03 -16.69
N ALA A 108 0.87 9.30 -17.70
CA ALA A 108 1.71 9.90 -18.75
C ALA A 108 0.96 10.98 -19.54
N GLU A 109 -0.32 10.74 -19.87
CA GLU A 109 -1.20 11.74 -20.48
C GLU A 109 -1.40 12.97 -19.59
N TRP A 110 -1.70 12.75 -18.30
CA TRP A 110 -1.89 13.84 -17.35
C TRP A 110 -0.62 14.68 -17.16
N LYS A 111 0.54 14.04 -16.98
CA LYS A 111 1.84 14.73 -16.83
C LYS A 111 2.19 15.55 -18.07
N LYS A 112 1.92 15.02 -19.27
CA LYS A 112 2.11 15.74 -20.54
C LYS A 112 1.19 16.96 -20.65
N ALA A 113 -0.06 16.85 -20.20
CA ALA A 113 -1.02 17.96 -20.22
C ALA A 113 -0.78 18.99 -19.10
N ASN A 114 -0.06 18.61 -18.04
CA ASN A 114 0.17 19.43 -16.84
C ASN A 114 1.66 19.49 -16.46
N PRO A 115 2.56 19.97 -17.35
CA PRO A 115 4.01 19.95 -17.09
C PRO A 115 4.41 20.73 -15.84
N ASP A 116 3.73 21.84 -15.53
CA ASP A 116 4.02 22.68 -14.35
C ASP A 116 3.55 22.05 -13.02
N LYS A 117 2.71 21.01 -13.08
CA LYS A 117 2.19 20.30 -11.89
C LYS A 117 2.83 18.93 -11.70
N ALA A 118 3.47 18.38 -12.72
CA ALA A 118 4.15 17.11 -12.64
C ALA A 118 5.33 17.22 -11.66
N LEU A 119 5.33 16.41 -10.61
CA LEU A 119 6.41 16.40 -9.60
C LEU A 119 7.70 15.82 -10.17
N ASP A 120 7.58 14.82 -11.04
CA ASP A 120 8.67 14.09 -11.66
C ASP A 120 8.20 13.36 -12.93
N ALA A 121 9.13 12.61 -13.56
CA ALA A 121 8.85 11.72 -14.68
C ALA A 121 8.63 10.25 -14.26
N ALA A 122 8.39 9.96 -12.97
CA ALA A 122 8.21 8.59 -12.51
C ALA A 122 6.94 7.97 -13.14
N PRO A 123 6.98 6.66 -13.45
CA PRO A 123 5.80 5.94 -13.91
C PRO A 123 4.78 5.80 -12.77
N PHE A 124 3.54 5.45 -13.12
CA PHE A 124 2.49 5.18 -12.14
C PHE A 124 2.93 4.06 -11.19
N TRP A 125 2.83 4.27 -9.88
CA TRP A 125 3.31 3.32 -8.87
C TRP A 125 2.15 2.51 -8.27
N MET A 126 2.29 1.20 -8.16
CA MET A 126 1.26 0.32 -7.62
C MET A 126 1.84 -0.57 -6.53
N THR A 127 1.19 -0.54 -5.36
CA THR A 127 1.50 -1.44 -4.26
C THR A 127 0.30 -2.27 -3.85
N GLY A 128 0.52 -3.53 -3.51
CA GLY A 128 -0.56 -4.47 -3.21
C GLY A 128 -0.56 -4.95 -1.77
N GLU A 129 -1.76 -5.10 -1.22
CA GLU A 129 -2.02 -5.81 0.03
C GLU A 129 -2.42 -7.26 -0.26
N ALA A 130 -1.46 -8.17 -0.20
CA ALA A 130 -1.74 -9.60 -0.11
C ALA A 130 -1.43 -10.05 1.32
N TRP A 131 -2.46 -10.31 2.13
CA TRP A 131 -2.30 -10.58 3.56
C TRP A 131 -1.28 -11.70 3.83
N GLY A 132 -0.29 -11.42 4.68
CA GLY A 132 0.81 -12.34 4.99
C GLY A 132 1.97 -12.33 3.98
N HIS A 133 1.97 -11.41 3.00
CA HIS A 133 3.11 -11.22 2.11
C HIS A 133 4.29 -10.57 2.84
N GLY A 134 5.50 -10.97 2.48
CA GLY A 134 6.75 -10.54 3.10
C GLY A 134 7.84 -10.28 2.07
N VAL A 135 9.10 -10.52 2.43
CA VAL A 135 10.24 -10.20 1.55
C VAL A 135 10.52 -11.35 0.58
N MET A 136 9.73 -11.41 -0.50
CA MET A 136 9.86 -12.38 -1.58
C MET A 136 9.33 -11.84 -2.92
N GLN A 137 9.91 -12.31 -4.03
CA GLN A 137 9.46 -11.97 -5.38
C GLN A 137 8.36 -12.94 -5.82
N SER A 138 7.11 -12.55 -5.63
CA SER A 138 5.91 -13.29 -6.05
C SER A 138 5.45 -12.92 -7.47
N ASP A 139 4.41 -13.57 -7.99
CA ASP A 139 3.88 -13.28 -9.32
C ASP A 139 3.25 -11.88 -9.44
N TYR A 140 2.88 -11.22 -8.34
CA TYR A 140 2.36 -9.85 -8.36
C TYR A 140 3.31 -8.87 -9.09
N TYR A 141 4.62 -9.02 -8.92
CA TYR A 141 5.61 -8.17 -9.57
C TYR A 141 5.65 -8.32 -11.10
N ARG A 142 5.20 -9.47 -11.62
CA ARG A 142 5.06 -9.70 -13.06
C ARG A 142 3.74 -9.18 -13.62
N HIS A 143 2.82 -8.75 -12.75
CA HIS A 143 1.47 -8.29 -13.09
C HIS A 143 1.22 -6.87 -12.62
N GLY A 144 2.27 -6.05 -12.66
CA GLY A 144 2.18 -4.60 -12.57
C GLY A 144 2.47 -3.98 -11.21
N PHE A 145 2.61 -4.78 -10.14
CA PHE A 145 2.97 -4.25 -8.82
C PHE A 145 4.46 -3.89 -8.74
N ASP A 146 4.76 -2.68 -8.30
CA ASP A 146 6.13 -2.21 -8.06
C ASP A 146 6.61 -2.56 -6.64
N ALA A 147 5.67 -2.75 -5.71
CA ALA A 147 5.94 -3.17 -4.34
C ALA A 147 4.79 -3.99 -3.75
N MET A 148 5.09 -4.91 -2.83
CA MET A 148 4.06 -5.54 -1.99
C MET A 148 4.25 -5.13 -0.52
N ILE A 149 3.16 -5.01 0.22
CA ILE A 149 3.22 -4.71 1.66
C ILE A 149 3.97 -5.82 2.38
N ASN A 150 4.96 -5.43 3.18
CA ASN A 150 5.77 -6.34 3.99
C ASN A 150 5.16 -6.48 5.39
N PHE A 151 4.32 -7.51 5.58
CA PHE A 151 3.66 -7.79 6.85
C PHE A 151 4.63 -8.32 7.93
N ASP A 152 5.76 -8.90 7.53
CA ASP A 152 6.74 -9.43 8.48
C ASP A 152 7.46 -8.32 9.27
N TYR A 153 7.54 -7.11 8.69
CA TYR A 153 8.46 -6.08 9.18
C TYR A 153 8.12 -5.57 10.58
N GLN A 154 6.83 -5.43 10.90
CA GLN A 154 6.38 -4.91 12.20
C GLN A 154 6.92 -5.76 13.35
N ASP A 155 6.87 -7.09 13.22
CA ASP A 155 7.37 -8.01 14.26
C ASP A 155 8.90 -8.15 14.25
N GLN A 156 9.53 -8.07 13.07
CA GLN A 156 10.99 -8.04 12.96
C GLN A 156 11.56 -6.79 13.65
N ALA A 157 10.97 -5.62 13.42
CA ALA A 157 11.34 -4.37 14.08
C ALA A 157 11.08 -4.42 15.59
N ALA A 158 9.97 -5.02 16.03
CA ALA A 158 9.66 -5.14 17.46
C ALA A 158 10.72 -5.94 18.22
N LYS A 159 11.25 -7.02 17.61
CA LYS A 159 12.33 -7.83 18.19
C LYS A 159 13.66 -7.06 18.33
N ALA A 160 13.84 -6.00 17.55
CA ALA A 160 15.02 -5.13 17.60
C ALA A 160 14.82 -3.84 18.42
N ALA A 161 13.62 -3.58 18.93
CA ALA A 161 13.30 -2.35 19.64
C ALA A 161 14.18 -2.10 20.88
N THR A 162 14.52 -3.17 21.62
CA THR A 162 15.37 -3.08 22.82
C THR A 162 16.87 -3.05 22.50
N CYS A 163 17.27 -3.59 21.35
CA CYS A 163 18.66 -3.61 20.89
C CYS A 163 18.69 -3.57 19.36
N MET A 164 19.08 -2.40 18.81
CA MET A 164 19.10 -2.16 17.36
C MET A 164 19.96 -3.19 16.60
N ALA A 165 21.03 -3.72 17.22
CA ALA A 165 21.88 -4.73 16.58
C ALA A 165 21.11 -5.98 16.13
N ASN A 166 19.98 -6.29 16.76
CA ASN A 166 19.15 -7.44 16.41
C ASN A 166 18.46 -7.28 15.03
N ILE A 167 18.39 -6.06 14.48
CA ILE A 167 17.81 -5.83 13.14
C ILE A 167 18.75 -6.23 12.00
N ASP A 168 20.04 -6.44 12.30
CA ASP A 168 21.09 -6.55 11.28
C ASP A 168 20.81 -7.64 10.25
N LEU A 169 20.50 -8.85 10.71
CA LEU A 169 20.21 -9.97 9.84
C LEU A 169 18.99 -9.69 8.94
N THR A 170 17.94 -9.08 9.49
CA THR A 170 16.75 -8.69 8.74
C THR A 170 17.10 -7.68 7.66
N TRP A 171 17.82 -6.61 8.00
CA TRP A 171 18.22 -5.60 7.03
C TRP A 171 19.20 -6.11 5.99
N GLN A 172 20.15 -6.98 6.36
CA GLN A 172 21.05 -7.61 5.41
C GLN A 172 20.26 -8.45 4.38
N GLN A 173 19.36 -9.32 4.85
CA GLN A 173 18.52 -10.14 3.98
C GLN A 173 17.60 -9.30 3.08
N MET A 174 17.01 -8.23 3.62
CA MET A 174 16.21 -7.30 2.84
C MET A 174 17.06 -6.60 1.78
N ALA A 175 18.22 -6.04 2.14
CA ALA A 175 19.11 -5.36 1.20
C ALA A 175 19.56 -6.30 0.08
N ASP A 176 19.91 -7.55 0.40
CA ASP A 176 20.34 -8.55 -0.60
C ASP A 176 19.21 -8.95 -1.56
N LYS A 177 17.98 -9.09 -1.06
CA LYS A 177 16.81 -9.50 -1.87
C LYS A 177 16.24 -8.38 -2.72
N LEU A 178 16.17 -7.16 -2.19
CA LEU A 178 15.46 -6.02 -2.80
C LEU A 178 16.27 -5.32 -3.91
N GLN A 179 17.12 -6.08 -4.60
CA GLN A 179 17.93 -5.59 -5.71
C GLN A 179 17.14 -5.58 -7.04
N SER A 180 16.13 -6.44 -7.18
CA SER A 180 15.33 -6.60 -8.41
C SER A 180 13.83 -6.35 -8.24
N PHE A 181 13.35 -6.23 -7.00
CA PHE A 181 11.97 -5.93 -6.65
C PHE A 181 11.94 -5.10 -5.36
N ASN A 182 10.80 -4.51 -5.04
CA ASN A 182 10.64 -3.66 -3.87
C ASN A 182 9.53 -4.16 -2.95
N VAL A 183 9.54 -3.75 -1.68
CA VAL A 183 8.46 -3.99 -0.72
C VAL A 183 8.11 -2.68 -0.02
N LEU A 184 6.91 -2.61 0.57
CA LEU A 184 6.49 -1.49 1.40
C LEU A 184 6.45 -1.92 2.86
N SER A 185 7.51 -1.59 3.60
CA SER A 185 7.61 -1.85 5.04
C SER A 185 6.92 -0.76 5.87
N TYR A 186 6.30 -1.15 6.98
CA TYR A 186 5.66 -0.23 7.92
C TYR A 186 5.92 -0.65 9.35
N LEU A 187 5.77 0.28 10.30
CA LEU A 187 5.77 -0.04 11.73
C LEU A 187 4.37 -0.14 12.29
N SER A 188 3.47 0.79 11.96
CA SER A 188 2.07 0.75 12.38
C SER A 188 1.13 0.61 11.19
N SER A 189 -0.03 0.01 11.41
CA SER A 189 -1.12 -0.05 10.42
C SER A 189 -2.48 0.07 11.08
N HIS A 190 -3.43 0.55 10.29
CA HIS A 190 -4.85 0.55 10.61
C HIS A 190 -5.46 -0.85 10.77
N ASP A 191 -4.80 -1.90 10.27
CA ASP A 191 -5.27 -3.30 10.29
C ASP A 191 -4.36 -4.23 11.10
N THR A 192 -3.38 -3.69 11.83
CA THR A 192 -2.57 -4.48 12.77
C THR A 192 -2.53 -3.85 14.16
N ARG A 193 -1.48 -3.10 14.47
CA ARG A 193 -1.31 -2.40 15.75
C ARG A 193 -0.51 -1.12 15.56
N LEU A 194 -0.55 -0.27 16.57
CA LEU A 194 0.38 0.85 16.71
C LEU A 194 1.70 0.35 17.29
N PHE A 195 2.81 0.66 16.64
CA PHE A 195 4.15 0.29 17.09
C PHE A 195 4.64 1.26 18.15
N ARG A 196 4.78 0.78 19.38
CA ARG A 196 5.22 1.59 20.54
C ARG A 196 6.44 1.00 21.24
N GLU A 197 6.82 -0.21 20.86
CA GLU A 197 7.97 -0.97 21.35
C GLU A 197 9.29 -0.20 21.17
N GLY A 198 9.45 0.49 20.03
CA GLY A 198 10.69 1.20 19.69
C GLY A 198 10.92 2.53 20.41
N GLY A 199 9.92 3.11 21.10
CA GLY A 199 10.07 4.42 21.74
C GLY A 199 10.75 5.44 20.83
N THR A 200 11.92 5.95 21.23
CA THR A 200 12.69 6.94 20.47
C THR A 200 13.44 6.39 19.25
N THR A 201 13.56 5.07 19.09
CA THR A 201 14.31 4.43 17.99
C THR A 201 13.42 3.94 16.83
N ALA A 202 12.10 4.15 16.93
CA ALA A 202 11.14 3.74 15.90
C ALA A 202 11.44 4.41 14.54
N ALA A 203 11.86 5.68 14.55
CA ALA A 203 12.21 6.40 13.34
C ALA A 203 13.38 5.74 12.60
N GLU A 204 14.43 5.35 13.31
CA GLU A 204 15.59 4.64 12.77
C GLU A 204 15.20 3.26 12.26
N LEU A 205 14.42 2.50 13.04
CA LEU A 205 13.95 1.17 12.64
C LEU A 205 13.18 1.23 11.32
N LEU A 206 12.34 2.23 11.08
CA LEU A 206 11.62 2.33 9.81
C LEU A 206 12.44 2.99 8.71
N LEU A 207 12.94 4.20 8.94
CA LEU A 207 13.47 5.06 7.89
C LEU A 207 14.88 4.66 7.45
N LEU A 208 15.55 3.76 8.18
CA LEU A 208 16.77 3.10 7.75
C LEU A 208 16.52 1.67 7.22
N ALA A 209 15.28 1.24 7.00
CA ALA A 209 15.00 -0.05 6.38
C ALA A 209 15.30 -0.04 4.87
N PRO A 210 15.78 -1.15 4.28
CA PRO A 210 15.80 -1.33 2.82
C PRO A 210 14.38 -1.38 2.25
N GLY A 211 14.23 -1.08 0.97
CA GLY A 211 12.94 -1.05 0.25
C GLY A 211 12.17 0.27 0.39
N ALA A 212 10.89 0.29 0.03
CA ALA A 212 10.00 1.41 0.32
C ALA A 212 9.48 1.33 1.75
N VAL A 213 9.14 2.48 2.33
CA VAL A 213 8.64 2.57 3.72
C VAL A 213 7.40 3.45 3.78
N GLN A 214 6.46 3.07 4.65
CA GLN A 214 5.25 3.83 4.93
C GLN A 214 5.23 4.25 6.41
N ILE A 215 5.18 5.56 6.65
CA ILE A 215 4.89 6.12 7.98
C ILE A 215 3.37 6.15 8.14
N PHE A 216 2.86 5.56 9.23
CA PHE A 216 1.44 5.67 9.56
C PHE A 216 1.19 6.92 10.39
N TYR A 217 0.10 7.64 10.10
CA TYR A 217 -0.14 8.94 10.71
C TYR A 217 -0.10 8.89 12.25
N GLY A 218 0.70 9.78 12.82
CA GLY A 218 0.88 9.90 14.26
C GLY A 218 1.95 8.99 14.87
N ASP A 219 2.67 8.18 14.09
CA ASP A 219 3.86 7.49 14.61
C ASP A 219 4.93 8.51 15.02
N GLU A 220 5.09 9.58 14.25
CA GLU A 220 6.04 10.66 14.50
C GLU A 220 5.75 11.45 15.79
N SER A 221 4.48 11.50 16.19
CA SER A 221 3.97 12.22 17.37
C SER A 221 3.55 11.30 18.52
N SER A 222 3.77 9.98 18.39
CA SER A 222 3.32 8.97 19.34
C SER A 222 1.81 9.05 19.66
N ARG A 223 0.98 9.19 18.62
CA ARG A 223 -0.48 9.23 18.72
C ARG A 223 -1.01 8.05 19.55
N PRO A 224 -1.86 8.29 20.56
CA PRO A 224 -2.35 7.23 21.43
C PRO A 224 -3.34 6.32 20.72
N PHE A 225 -3.40 5.06 21.14
CA PHE A 225 -4.48 4.14 20.76
C PHE A 225 -5.82 4.68 21.28
N GLY A 226 -6.85 4.62 20.43
CA GLY A 226 -8.18 5.13 20.72
C GLY A 226 -9.15 4.10 21.25
N PRO A 227 -10.43 4.48 21.39
CA PRO A 227 -11.51 3.57 21.76
C PRO A 227 -11.71 2.45 20.73
N THR A 228 -12.14 1.28 21.20
CA THR A 228 -12.49 0.12 20.38
C THR A 228 -13.97 -0.23 20.52
N GLY A 229 -14.52 -0.92 19.52
CA GLY A 229 -15.89 -1.43 19.52
C GLY A 229 -15.93 -2.89 19.10
N SER A 230 -16.81 -3.22 18.15
CA SER A 230 -16.87 -4.55 17.52
C SER A 230 -15.63 -4.87 16.67
N ASP A 231 -14.95 -3.84 16.16
CA ASP A 231 -13.63 -3.95 15.55
C ASP A 231 -12.56 -3.71 16.63
N PRO A 232 -11.79 -4.74 17.04
CA PRO A 232 -10.75 -4.61 18.06
C PRO A 232 -9.58 -3.71 17.60
N LEU A 233 -9.42 -3.49 16.29
CA LEU A 233 -8.34 -2.69 15.71
C LEU A 233 -8.75 -1.23 15.50
N GLN A 234 -10.02 -0.87 15.73
CA GLN A 234 -10.53 0.49 15.58
C GLN A 234 -9.68 1.53 16.33
N GLY A 235 -9.13 1.16 17.50
CA GLY A 235 -8.29 2.07 18.28
C GLY A 235 -6.98 2.47 17.59
N THR A 236 -6.50 1.72 16.59
CA THR A 236 -5.37 2.13 15.75
C THR A 236 -5.70 3.34 14.89
N ARG A 237 -6.99 3.64 14.68
CA ARG A 237 -7.52 4.71 13.82
C ARG A 237 -8.04 5.92 14.61
N SER A 238 -7.49 6.15 15.82
CA SER A 238 -7.83 7.31 16.66
C SER A 238 -7.52 8.66 16.00
N GLU A 239 -8.14 9.72 16.52
CA GLU A 239 -7.89 11.10 16.12
C GLU A 239 -6.41 11.47 16.21
N MET A 240 -5.94 12.27 15.26
CA MET A 240 -4.57 12.78 15.29
C MET A 240 -4.35 13.73 16.47
N ASN A 241 -3.23 13.57 17.17
CA ASN A 241 -2.87 14.37 18.33
C ASN A 241 -2.18 15.69 17.95
N TRP A 242 -2.83 16.52 17.14
CA TRP A 242 -2.26 17.77 16.60
C TRP A 242 -1.67 18.70 17.66
N GLN A 243 -2.31 18.79 18.83
CA GLN A 243 -1.82 19.59 19.96
C GLN A 243 -0.44 19.15 20.47
N ASP A 244 -0.07 17.88 20.28
CA ASP A 244 1.20 17.35 20.74
C ASP A 244 2.33 17.60 19.72
N VAL A 245 2.01 17.75 18.42
CA VAL A 245 2.99 17.92 17.33
C VAL A 245 3.91 19.11 17.57
N ASN A 246 3.36 20.25 17.99
CA ASN A 246 4.12 21.44 18.38
C ASN A 246 4.34 21.56 19.89
N GLY A 247 3.84 20.58 20.66
CA GLY A 247 3.92 20.52 22.12
C GLY A 247 4.87 19.41 22.56
N LYS A 248 4.34 18.47 23.36
CA LYS A 248 5.14 17.42 24.00
C LYS A 248 5.86 16.48 23.03
N ALA A 249 5.37 16.33 21.80
CA ALA A 249 5.96 15.46 20.78
C ALA A 249 6.90 16.20 19.80
N ALA A 250 7.07 17.52 19.93
CA ALA A 250 7.86 18.32 18.96
C ALA A 250 9.28 17.79 18.73
N ARG A 251 9.95 17.29 19.78
CA ARG A 251 11.28 16.68 19.65
C ARG A 251 11.25 15.38 18.84
N SER A 252 10.24 14.53 19.05
CA SER A 252 10.05 13.31 18.26
C SER A 252 9.80 13.65 16.80
N VAL A 253 8.86 14.54 16.52
CA VAL A 253 8.54 14.97 15.15
C VAL A 253 9.78 15.53 14.44
N THR A 254 10.57 16.37 15.11
CA THR A 254 11.83 16.91 14.57
C THR A 254 12.84 15.79 14.25
N HIS A 255 12.91 14.75 15.08
CA HIS A 255 13.79 13.59 14.87
C HIS A 255 13.37 12.77 13.66
N TRP A 256 12.07 12.45 13.54
CA TRP A 256 11.50 11.78 12.37
C TRP A 256 11.75 12.56 11.08
N GLN A 257 11.57 13.89 11.10
CA GLN A 257 11.90 14.76 9.97
C GLN A 257 13.38 14.68 9.59
N LYS A 258 14.28 14.71 10.58
CA LYS A 258 15.73 14.63 10.34
C LYS A 258 16.13 13.33 9.64
N ILE A 259 15.63 12.19 10.11
CA ILE A 259 15.93 10.89 9.51
C ILE A 259 15.24 10.74 8.14
N GLY A 260 14.01 11.24 7.99
CA GLY A 260 13.30 11.24 6.71
C GLY A 260 14.05 12.02 5.64
N GLN A 261 14.53 13.22 5.99
CA GLN A 261 15.40 14.02 5.12
C GLN A 261 16.74 13.35 4.83
N PHE A 262 17.33 12.65 5.82
CA PHE A 262 18.54 11.86 5.59
C PHE A 262 18.28 10.76 4.56
N ARG A 263 17.21 9.97 4.71
CA ARG A 263 16.82 8.94 3.74
C ARG A 263 16.60 9.52 2.34
N ALA A 264 15.88 10.63 2.22
CA ALA A 264 15.62 11.28 0.93
C ALA A 264 16.89 11.71 0.20
N ARG A 265 17.92 12.16 0.94
CA ARG A 265 19.22 12.56 0.36
C ARG A 265 20.15 11.40 0.05
N HIS A 266 19.87 10.19 0.57
CA HIS A 266 20.75 9.03 0.44
C HIS A 266 19.96 7.80 -0.06
N PRO A 267 19.70 7.71 -1.38
CA PRO A 267 18.94 6.59 -1.97
C PRO A 267 19.50 5.21 -1.62
N ALA A 268 20.82 5.09 -1.40
CA ALA A 268 21.47 3.86 -0.95
C ALA A 268 20.87 3.27 0.34
N ILE A 269 20.22 4.08 1.19
CA ILE A 269 19.48 3.55 2.34
C ILE A 269 18.33 2.65 1.87
N GLY A 270 17.59 3.00 0.83
CA GLY A 270 16.49 2.16 0.34
C GLY A 270 16.93 1.02 -0.57
N MET A 271 17.88 1.28 -1.48
CA MET A 271 18.21 0.38 -2.59
C MET A 271 19.61 -0.22 -2.56
N GLY A 272 20.48 0.26 -1.67
CA GLY A 272 21.88 -0.15 -1.62
C GLY A 272 22.07 -1.53 -0.99
N LYS A 273 23.20 -2.16 -1.32
CA LYS A 273 23.64 -3.38 -0.66
C LYS A 273 24.19 -3.05 0.72
N GLN A 274 23.86 -3.86 1.71
CA GLN A 274 24.33 -3.68 3.07
C GLN A 274 25.63 -4.45 3.33
N THR A 275 26.53 -3.84 4.10
CA THR A 275 27.67 -4.50 4.74
C THR A 275 27.70 -4.13 6.21
N THR A 276 27.55 -5.12 7.09
CA THR A 276 27.69 -4.93 8.54
C THR A 276 29.14 -4.62 8.91
N LEU A 277 29.34 -3.62 9.77
CA LEU A 277 30.66 -3.21 10.24
C LEU A 277 30.96 -3.82 11.61
N SER A 278 32.19 -4.31 11.77
CA SER A 278 32.72 -4.65 13.09
C SER A 278 33.06 -3.36 13.84
N MET A 279 32.41 -3.15 14.99
CA MET A 279 32.61 -1.97 15.82
C MET A 279 32.99 -2.36 17.25
N PRO A 280 33.93 -1.64 17.90
CA PRO A 280 34.26 -1.89 19.32
C PRO A 280 33.07 -1.69 20.27
N ARG A 281 32.12 -0.84 19.91
CA ARG A 281 30.85 -0.59 20.61
C ARG A 281 29.76 -0.21 19.61
N GLY A 282 28.53 -0.64 19.88
CA GLY A 282 27.36 -0.29 19.10
C GLY A 282 27.15 -1.17 17.87
N TYR A 283 26.20 -0.77 17.04
CA TYR A 283 25.86 -1.40 15.77
C TYR A 283 26.18 -0.43 14.64
N GLY A 284 26.88 -0.92 13.61
CA GLY A 284 27.22 -0.14 12.43
C GLY A 284 27.06 -0.95 11.16
N PHE A 285 26.63 -0.29 10.10
CA PHE A 285 26.51 -0.84 8.77
C PHE A 285 26.78 0.25 7.75
N VAL A 286 27.12 -0.15 6.53
CA VAL A 286 27.22 0.71 5.35
C VAL A 286 26.22 0.20 4.32
N ARG A 287 25.58 1.13 3.58
CA ARG A 287 24.87 0.81 2.35
C ARG A 287 25.42 1.57 1.17
N GLU A 288 25.71 0.84 0.10
CA GLU A 288 26.26 1.38 -1.14
C GLU A 288 25.34 1.04 -2.31
N SER A 289 25.10 2.05 -3.16
CA SER A 289 24.48 1.88 -4.47
C SER A 289 25.55 2.24 -5.50
N GLY A 290 25.80 1.34 -6.45
CA GLY A 290 26.72 1.57 -7.57
C GLY A 290 26.22 2.64 -8.54
#